data_AF-A0A2D3UWN1-F1
#
_entry.id   AF-A0A2D3UWN1-F1
#
_cell.length_a   1.000
_cell.length_b   1.000
_cell.length_c   1.000
_cell.angle_alpha   90.00
_cell.angle_beta   90.00
_cell.angle_gamma   90.00
#
_symmetry.space_group_name_H-M   'P 1'
#
loop_
_entity.id
_entity.type
_entity.pdbx_description
1 polymer ?
#
loop_
_entity_poly.entity_id
_entity_poly.type
_entity_poly.pdbx_seq_one_letter_code
_entity_poly.pdbx_strand_id
1 'polypeptide(L)'
;MLIPRGKAEGWLHLDVNQTKEWARSNGVSFNAASAACIPGRGIGLIAGRDLKAPVEVLSVPEDLVLSLDTIKQHAQFDSDFRELFNSLGASATSPRMAILSFLLFQATISCPDLAHKVGVHSPFTDYVKTLPCERLPTFWAAEELQLLTGTTLAPAVSSKVRSLRREYDILCSSAANTRWFRMVQSFIDLEDWMHVDAMFRSRALDFHGQCMIPGIDLSSHAAGDATNTFYDRRDGSYVLMLMEGKELKQGEEITITYGDEKGACEMLFSYGFIDEHMESAETLFLSLTIPEDDILNAGKMSIAGCAPGFKIIDTSSRRGVLGIDPCEDSAINSDKTHGHHSADTNDGFDWTGDFIWLLCVGREDGLEFRLARTIDGQDDEVEATFGGEIVKNATNLRQLLAQSSLWEVFRLRAVVILQQRVFDQMQVLHSTQEDLEGILYGDETAIKEQQYNLAMQLRRLEFELLGKAYDGLEMQKLALADSAVVQTYLAGE
;
A
#
# COMPACT_ATOMS: atom_id res chain seq x y z
N MET A 1 4.56 25.99 4.55
CA MET A 1 5.31 24.98 3.78
C MET A 1 6.78 25.06 4.15
N LEU A 2 7.15 24.35 5.20
CA LEU A 2 8.53 24.29 5.72
C LEU A 2 9.42 23.44 4.81
N ILE A 3 8.97 22.24 4.43
CA ILE A 3 9.73 21.25 3.66
C ILE A 3 9.95 21.71 2.21
N PRO A 4 8.91 22.09 1.42
CA PRO A 4 9.13 22.59 0.05
C PRO A 4 10.07 23.80 0.02
N ARG A 5 9.87 24.76 0.93
CA ARG A 5 10.71 25.94 1.06
C ARG A 5 12.15 25.56 1.39
N GLY A 6 12.36 24.67 2.36
CA GLY A 6 13.70 24.27 2.76
C GLY A 6 14.46 23.48 1.71
N LYS A 7 13.76 22.71 0.87
CA LYS A 7 14.35 22.07 -0.30
C LYS A 7 14.73 23.10 -1.36
N ALA A 8 13.86 24.08 -1.64
CA ALA A 8 14.11 25.13 -2.64
C ALA A 8 15.26 26.09 -2.23
N GLU A 9 15.34 26.44 -0.94
CA GLU A 9 16.39 27.31 -0.39
C GLU A 9 17.68 26.55 -0.05
N GLY A 10 17.65 25.20 -0.09
CA GLY A 10 18.82 24.33 0.03
C GLY A 10 19.19 23.90 1.46
N TRP A 11 18.61 24.48 2.51
CA TRP A 11 18.95 24.10 3.90
C TRP A 11 18.34 22.76 4.36
N LEU A 12 17.36 22.22 3.61
CA LEU A 12 16.82 20.88 3.81
C LEU A 12 17.25 19.91 2.69
N HIS A 13 18.36 20.16 1.99
CA HIS A 13 18.83 19.31 0.90
C HIS A 13 20.29 18.93 1.08
N LEU A 14 20.62 17.66 0.82
CA LEU A 14 21.97 17.19 0.60
C LEU A 14 22.09 16.66 -0.82
N ASP A 15 23.14 17.07 -1.52
CA ASP A 15 23.47 16.50 -2.82
C ASP A 15 23.98 15.05 -2.69
N VAL A 16 24.25 14.40 -3.83
CA VAL A 16 24.69 12.99 -3.86
C VAL A 16 26.04 12.76 -3.15
N ASN A 17 26.96 13.73 -3.18
CA ASN A 17 28.26 13.59 -2.52
C ASN A 17 28.11 13.79 -1.01
N GLN A 18 27.37 14.82 -0.60
CA GLN A 18 27.04 15.09 0.80
C GLN A 18 26.27 13.92 1.42
N THR A 19 25.34 13.31 0.68
CA THR A 19 24.60 12.12 1.11
C THR A 19 25.56 10.94 1.38
N LYS A 20 26.55 10.71 0.51
CA LYS A 20 27.57 9.66 0.73
C LYS A 20 28.44 9.95 1.95
N GLU A 21 28.87 11.19 2.12
CA GLU A 21 29.70 11.61 3.25
C GLU A 21 28.95 11.47 4.57
N TRP A 22 27.70 11.92 4.61
CA TRP A 22 26.80 11.73 5.74
C TRP A 22 26.62 10.24 6.07
N ALA A 23 26.27 9.42 5.08
CA ALA A 23 26.02 8.00 5.29
C ALA A 23 27.27 7.29 5.85
N ARG A 24 28.46 7.52 5.27
CA ARG A 24 29.72 6.95 5.78
C ARG A 24 30.05 7.43 7.19
N SER A 25 29.82 8.71 7.48
CA SER A 25 30.10 9.29 8.81
C SER A 25 29.20 8.73 9.90
N ASN A 26 28.03 8.18 9.52
CA ASN A 26 27.08 7.52 10.42
C ASN A 26 27.15 5.99 10.35
N GLY A 27 28.24 5.42 9.82
CA GLY A 27 28.49 3.98 9.86
C GLY A 27 27.93 3.16 8.70
N VAL A 28 27.29 3.77 7.70
CA VAL A 28 26.89 3.05 6.48
C VAL A 28 28.13 2.65 5.68
N SER A 29 28.29 1.35 5.45
CA SER A 29 29.42 0.80 4.71
C SER A 29 29.01 0.45 3.28
N PHE A 30 29.45 1.27 2.33
CA PHE A 30 29.31 1.01 0.90
C PHE A 30 30.42 0.07 0.41
N ASN A 31 30.28 -1.23 0.65
CA ASN A 31 31.32 -2.23 0.38
C ASN A 31 31.57 -2.45 -1.12
N ALA A 32 30.49 -2.45 -1.89
CA ALA A 32 30.48 -2.69 -3.33
C ALA A 32 29.50 -1.78 -4.08
N ALA A 33 28.78 -0.89 -3.38
CA ALA A 33 27.87 0.09 -3.96
C ALA A 33 28.44 1.51 -3.97
N SER A 34 27.78 2.39 -4.71
CA SER A 34 27.86 3.85 -4.55
C SER A 34 26.49 4.44 -4.85
N ALA A 35 26.10 5.50 -4.13
CA ALA A 35 24.98 6.33 -4.56
C ALA A 35 25.34 7.07 -5.87
N ALA A 36 24.37 7.25 -6.77
CA ALA A 36 24.54 8.02 -8.00
C ALA A 36 23.21 8.63 -8.46
N CYS A 37 23.26 9.71 -9.23
CA CYS A 37 22.07 10.19 -9.91
C CYS A 37 21.75 9.29 -11.10
N ILE A 38 20.56 8.70 -11.09
CA ILE A 38 20.01 7.86 -12.15
C ILE A 38 19.01 8.72 -12.95
N PRO A 39 19.21 8.88 -14.27
CA PRO A 39 18.29 9.64 -15.11
C PRO A 39 16.84 9.17 -14.95
N GLY A 40 15.93 10.12 -14.69
CA GLY A 40 14.51 9.83 -14.51
C GLY A 40 14.11 9.20 -13.17
N ARG A 41 15.06 8.70 -12.36
CA ARG A 41 14.77 7.99 -11.09
C ARG A 41 15.31 8.68 -9.83
N GLY A 42 16.11 9.73 -9.97
CA GLY A 42 16.67 10.47 -8.83
C GLY A 42 17.96 9.84 -8.32
N ILE A 43 18.20 9.81 -7.01
CA ILE A 43 19.39 9.17 -6.45
C ILE A 43 19.11 7.69 -6.26
N GLY A 44 19.96 6.84 -6.84
CA GLY A 44 19.91 5.39 -6.68
C GLY A 44 21.24 4.76 -6.29
N LEU A 45 21.28 3.44 -6.14
CA LEU A 45 22.51 2.67 -5.91
C LEU A 45 23.04 2.08 -7.22
N ILE A 46 24.35 2.16 -7.43
CA ILE A 46 25.07 1.51 -8.53
C ILE A 46 26.23 0.67 -8.02
N ALA A 47 26.60 -0.37 -8.75
CA ALA A 47 27.76 -1.19 -8.47
C ALA A 47 29.04 -0.35 -8.61
N GLY A 48 29.84 -0.25 -7.54
CA GLY A 48 31.09 0.50 -7.52
C GLY A 48 32.24 -0.20 -8.26
N ARG A 49 32.08 -1.49 -8.55
CA ARG A 49 33.00 -2.36 -9.30
C ARG A 49 32.21 -3.53 -9.88
N ASP A 50 32.82 -4.36 -10.72
CA ASP A 50 32.23 -5.63 -11.14
C ASP A 50 31.96 -6.53 -9.93
N LEU A 51 30.73 -7.06 -9.82
CA LEU A 51 30.26 -7.90 -8.74
C LEU A 51 29.83 -9.26 -9.27
N LYS A 52 30.11 -10.31 -8.49
CA LYS A 52 29.64 -11.67 -8.72
C LYS A 52 29.25 -12.28 -7.39
N ALA A 53 28.03 -12.79 -7.30
CA ALA A 53 27.48 -13.30 -6.04
C ALA A 53 28.30 -14.47 -5.44
N PRO A 54 28.28 -14.65 -4.11
CA PRO A 54 27.63 -13.81 -3.10
C PRO A 54 28.51 -12.62 -2.68
N VAL A 55 27.94 -11.41 -2.65
CA VAL A 55 28.64 -10.18 -2.24
C VAL A 55 27.73 -9.35 -1.36
N GLU A 56 28.26 -8.92 -0.21
CA GLU A 56 27.64 -7.83 0.57
C GLU A 56 27.91 -6.50 -0.13
N VAL A 57 26.83 -5.86 -0.54
CA VAL A 57 26.85 -4.65 -1.36
C VAL A 57 26.92 -3.41 -0.48
N LEU A 58 26.13 -3.41 0.60
CA LEU A 58 26.02 -2.32 1.55
C LEU A 58 25.62 -2.87 2.93
N SER A 59 26.05 -2.23 4.01
CA SER A 59 25.56 -2.49 5.37
C SER A 59 25.28 -1.20 6.14
N VAL A 60 24.28 -1.27 7.03
CA VAL A 60 23.74 -0.16 7.82
C VAL A 60 23.66 -0.61 9.27
N PRO A 61 24.18 0.17 10.23
CA PRO A 61 24.10 -0.19 11.64
C PRO A 61 22.66 -0.05 12.15
N GLU A 62 22.27 -0.90 13.11
CA GLU A 62 20.88 -0.97 13.60
C GLU A 62 20.37 0.35 14.22
N ASP A 63 21.26 1.14 14.82
CA ASP A 63 20.92 2.45 15.41
C ASP A 63 20.56 3.53 14.37
N LEU A 64 20.98 3.35 13.11
CA LEU A 64 20.62 4.23 12.00
C LEU A 64 19.32 3.82 11.30
N VAL A 65 18.70 2.68 11.68
CA VAL A 65 17.39 2.29 11.17
C VAL A 65 16.30 3.13 11.84
N LEU A 66 15.49 3.81 11.03
CA LEU A 66 14.36 4.58 11.54
C LEU A 66 13.17 3.65 11.79
N SER A 67 13.09 3.14 13.02
CA SER A 67 12.03 2.27 13.51
C SER A 67 11.30 2.90 14.70
N LEU A 68 10.17 2.31 15.11
CA LEU A 68 9.47 2.74 16.33
C LEU A 68 10.38 2.68 17.58
N ASP A 69 11.25 1.68 17.68
CA ASP A 69 12.14 1.53 18.84
C ASP A 69 13.25 2.57 18.84
N THR A 70 13.83 2.88 17.67
CA THR A 70 14.79 3.98 17.52
C THR A 70 14.16 5.34 17.88
N ILE A 71 12.90 5.56 17.50
CA ILE A 71 12.17 6.78 17.87
C ILE A 71 11.92 6.87 19.38
N LYS A 72 11.55 5.75 20.03
CA LYS A 72 11.40 5.70 21.49
C LYS A 72 12.73 5.99 22.19
N GLN A 73 13.85 5.50 21.66
CA GLN A 73 15.19 5.80 22.18
C GLN A 73 15.52 7.28 22.02
N HIS A 74 15.23 7.90 20.85
CA HIS A 74 15.43 9.34 20.64
C HIS A 74 14.65 10.19 21.64
N ALA A 75 13.40 9.81 21.93
CA ALA A 75 12.56 10.49 22.93
C ALA A 75 13.14 10.42 24.36
N GLN A 76 14.11 9.54 24.66
CA GLN A 76 14.73 9.52 25.99
C GLN A 76 15.64 10.73 26.24
N PHE A 77 16.28 11.27 25.20
CA PHE A 77 17.24 12.37 25.34
C PHE A 77 16.78 13.70 24.72
N ASP A 78 15.82 13.69 23.79
CA ASP A 78 15.22 14.92 23.23
C ASP A 78 13.92 15.27 23.95
N SER A 79 13.96 16.30 24.81
CA SER A 79 12.80 16.71 25.60
C SER A 79 11.65 17.28 24.78
N ASP A 80 11.96 18.01 23.70
CA ASP A 80 10.93 18.60 22.83
C ASP A 80 10.22 17.50 22.05
N PHE A 81 10.98 16.55 21.51
CA PHE A 81 10.40 15.42 20.80
C PHE A 81 9.62 14.51 21.75
N ARG A 82 10.13 14.25 22.96
CA ARG A 82 9.40 13.46 23.98
C ARG A 82 8.04 14.06 24.31
N GLU A 83 7.97 15.38 24.44
CA GLU A 83 6.71 16.09 24.72
C GLU A 83 5.69 15.86 23.59
N LEU A 84 6.12 15.99 22.34
CA LEU A 84 5.31 15.68 21.16
C LEU A 84 4.89 14.20 21.12
N PHE A 85 5.84 13.28 21.25
CA PHE A 85 5.59 11.84 21.19
C PHE A 85 4.57 11.40 22.23
N ASN A 86 4.68 11.91 23.46
CA ASN A 86 3.73 11.60 24.53
C ASN A 86 2.34 12.22 24.28
N SER A 87 2.26 13.40 23.64
CA SER A 87 0.98 14.06 23.40
C SER A 87 0.13 13.39 22.32
N LEU A 88 0.76 12.58 21.45
CA LEU A 88 0.09 11.73 20.46
C LEU A 88 -0.63 10.51 21.08
N GLY A 89 -0.34 10.15 22.33
CA GLY A 89 -1.02 9.07 23.05
C GLY A 89 -1.01 7.73 22.31
N ALA A 90 -2.18 7.08 22.19
CA ALA A 90 -2.31 5.79 21.51
C ALA A 90 -1.86 5.83 20.03
N SER A 91 -1.97 6.98 19.34
CA SER A 91 -1.55 7.11 17.95
C SER A 91 -0.04 6.90 17.77
N ALA A 92 0.79 7.25 18.78
CA ALA A 92 2.24 7.03 18.75
C ALA A 92 2.64 5.55 18.81
N THR A 93 1.70 4.64 19.07
CA THR A 93 1.96 3.19 19.02
C THR A 93 2.02 2.66 17.59
N SER A 94 1.44 3.37 16.62
CA SER A 94 1.58 3.04 15.20
C SER A 94 2.98 3.44 14.71
N PRO A 95 3.79 2.49 14.19
CA PRO A 95 5.10 2.81 13.63
C PRO A 95 5.05 3.92 12.57
N ARG A 96 4.06 3.89 11.66
CA ARG A 96 3.85 4.94 10.65
C ARG A 96 3.68 6.31 11.30
N MET A 97 2.73 6.45 12.22
CA MET A 97 2.46 7.76 12.82
C MET A 97 3.68 8.29 13.59
N ALA A 98 4.38 7.42 14.32
CA ALA A 98 5.61 7.78 15.01
C ALA A 98 6.68 8.28 14.03
N ILE A 99 6.90 7.55 12.93
CA ILE A 99 7.90 7.91 11.90
C ILE A 99 7.53 9.22 11.22
N LEU A 100 6.28 9.42 10.79
CA LEU A 100 5.87 10.67 10.12
C LEU A 100 6.05 11.88 11.03
N SER A 101 5.62 11.79 12.29
CA SER A 101 5.81 12.87 13.27
C SER A 101 7.28 13.11 13.56
N PHE A 102 8.11 12.06 13.61
CA PHE A 102 9.55 12.19 13.80
C PHE A 102 10.23 12.86 12.59
N LEU A 103 9.92 12.46 11.36
CA LEU A 103 10.46 13.08 10.14
C LEU A 103 10.11 14.58 10.08
N LEU A 104 8.86 14.93 10.38
CA LEU A 104 8.43 16.35 10.41
C LEU A 104 9.18 17.12 11.50
N PHE A 105 9.32 16.54 12.69
CA PHE A 105 10.11 17.13 13.78
C PHE A 105 11.57 17.35 13.38
N GLN A 106 12.22 16.34 12.80
CA GLN A 106 13.60 16.41 12.32
C GLN A 106 13.77 17.46 11.20
N ALA A 107 12.80 17.61 10.30
CA ALA A 107 12.79 18.69 9.31
C ALA A 107 12.80 20.08 9.96
N THR A 108 12.03 20.26 11.04
CA THR A 108 11.95 21.56 11.74
C THR A 108 13.25 21.96 12.43
N ILE A 109 14.07 21.01 12.88
CA ILE A 109 15.39 21.30 13.50
C ILE A 109 16.31 22.03 12.51
N SER A 110 16.16 21.75 11.21
CA SER A 110 16.99 22.36 10.15
C SER A 110 16.51 23.76 9.72
N CYS A 111 15.36 24.23 10.21
CA CYS A 111 14.80 25.51 9.79
C CYS A 111 15.57 26.70 10.41
N PRO A 112 16.17 27.60 9.59
CA PRO A 112 16.98 28.71 10.09
C PRO A 112 16.15 29.85 10.71
N ASP A 113 14.86 29.94 10.36
CA ASP A 113 13.98 31.07 10.73
C ASP A 113 13.28 30.88 12.08
N LEU A 114 13.49 29.77 12.76
CA LEU A 114 12.86 29.54 14.06
C LEU A 114 13.43 30.50 15.11
N ALA A 115 12.54 31.24 15.77
CA ALA A 115 12.91 32.20 16.82
C ALA A 115 13.71 31.54 17.97
N HIS A 116 13.44 30.26 18.23
CA HIS A 116 14.16 29.44 19.19
C HIS A 116 14.43 28.06 18.60
N LYS A 117 15.63 27.53 18.84
CA LYS A 117 15.95 26.15 18.48
C LYS A 117 15.02 25.18 19.22
N VAL A 118 14.58 24.17 18.49
CA VAL A 118 13.82 23.03 18.98
C VAL A 118 14.62 21.75 18.73
N GLY A 119 14.43 20.77 19.59
CA GLY A 119 15.00 19.43 19.45
C GLY A 119 16.52 19.38 19.53
N VAL A 120 17.03 18.16 19.36
CA VAL A 120 18.45 17.83 19.34
C VAL A 120 18.81 17.36 17.95
N HIS A 121 19.85 17.96 17.36
CA HIS A 121 20.39 17.51 16.08
C HIS A 121 20.94 16.08 16.22
N SER A 122 20.59 15.22 15.27
CA SER A 122 20.93 13.81 15.24
C SER A 122 21.26 13.38 13.81
N PRO A 123 21.79 12.17 13.58
CA PRO A 123 21.95 11.62 12.24
C PRO A 123 20.67 11.73 11.39
N PHE A 124 19.50 11.56 12.01
CA PHE A 124 18.20 11.65 11.33
C PHE A 124 17.84 13.07 10.90
N THR A 125 18.38 14.12 11.54
CA THR A 125 18.18 15.50 11.11
C THR A 125 18.76 15.71 9.71
N ASP A 126 19.90 15.08 9.42
CA ASP A 126 20.54 15.15 8.11
C ASP A 126 20.00 14.09 7.14
N TYR A 127 19.54 12.92 7.63
CA TYR A 127 18.81 11.94 6.81
C TYR A 127 17.59 12.56 6.12
N VAL A 128 16.78 13.37 6.83
CA VAL A 128 15.63 14.06 6.21
C VAL A 128 16.04 14.93 5.02
N LYS A 129 17.28 15.43 5.02
CA LYS A 129 17.79 16.24 3.91
C LYS A 129 18.11 15.41 2.66
N THR A 130 18.41 14.12 2.82
CA THR A 130 18.66 13.18 1.71
C THR A 130 17.36 12.70 1.06
N LEU A 131 16.23 12.73 1.78
CA LEU A 131 14.91 12.30 1.28
C LEU A 131 14.37 13.28 0.21
N PRO A 132 13.88 12.80 -0.94
CA PRO A 132 13.30 13.68 -1.97
C PRO A 132 11.84 14.06 -1.67
N CYS A 133 11.35 15.08 -2.37
CA CYS A 133 9.93 15.40 -2.42
C CYS A 133 9.28 14.64 -3.59
N GLU A 134 8.79 13.43 -3.31
CA GLU A 134 8.16 12.58 -4.33
C GLU A 134 6.87 13.20 -4.88
N ARG A 135 6.73 13.19 -6.21
CA ARG A 135 5.52 13.65 -6.91
C ARG A 135 4.48 12.54 -7.03
N LEU A 136 4.08 11.97 -5.89
CA LEU A 136 3.02 10.98 -5.81
C LEU A 136 1.67 11.57 -6.24
N PRO A 137 0.68 10.75 -6.63
CA PRO A 137 -0.65 11.22 -7.02
C PRO A 137 -1.33 12.16 -6.02
N THR A 138 -0.99 12.10 -4.73
CA THR A 138 -1.47 13.04 -3.70
C THR A 138 -1.01 14.48 -3.92
N PHE A 139 0.00 14.72 -4.76
CA PHE A 139 0.54 16.04 -5.11
C PHE A 139 0.22 16.46 -6.56
N TRP A 140 -0.55 15.65 -7.29
CA TRP A 140 -0.96 16.02 -8.64
C TRP A 140 -1.89 17.23 -8.60
N ALA A 141 -1.78 18.10 -9.59
CA ALA A 141 -2.67 19.24 -9.76
C ALA A 141 -4.11 18.77 -10.02
N ALA A 142 -5.09 19.65 -9.85
CA ALA A 142 -6.49 19.30 -10.05
C ALA A 142 -6.76 18.80 -11.49
N GLU A 143 -6.11 19.43 -12.48
CA GLU A 143 -6.16 19.07 -13.89
C GLU A 143 -5.51 17.70 -14.15
N GLU A 144 -4.39 17.40 -13.50
CA GLU A 144 -3.73 16.09 -13.60
C GLU A 144 -4.58 14.99 -12.94
N LEU A 145 -5.23 15.27 -11.81
CA LEU A 145 -6.13 14.32 -11.14
C LEU A 145 -7.37 13.98 -11.96
N GLN A 146 -7.82 14.87 -12.85
CA GLN A 146 -8.94 14.58 -13.75
C GLN A 146 -8.64 13.40 -14.68
N LEU A 147 -7.37 13.17 -15.04
CA LEU A 147 -6.96 12.03 -15.87
C LEU A 147 -7.25 10.66 -15.21
N LEU A 148 -7.33 10.63 -13.88
CA LEU A 148 -7.63 9.42 -13.12
C LEU A 148 -9.13 9.11 -13.08
N THR A 149 -10.00 9.98 -13.60
CA THR A 149 -11.46 9.81 -13.54
C THR A 149 -11.87 8.45 -14.10
N GLY A 150 -12.51 7.63 -13.27
CA GLY A 150 -12.95 6.29 -13.65
C GLY A 150 -11.95 5.17 -13.39
N THR A 151 -10.69 5.46 -13.06
CA THR A 151 -9.73 4.45 -12.58
C THR A 151 -9.99 4.05 -11.14
N THR A 152 -9.43 2.92 -10.70
CA THR A 152 -9.45 2.54 -9.27
C THR A 152 -8.60 3.45 -8.39
N LEU A 153 -7.63 4.17 -8.98
CA LEU A 153 -6.73 5.07 -8.27
C LEU A 153 -7.41 6.38 -7.82
N ALA A 154 -8.35 6.93 -8.61
CA ALA A 154 -9.04 8.19 -8.26
C ALA A 154 -9.68 8.21 -6.86
N PRO A 155 -10.52 7.22 -6.48
CA PRO A 155 -11.09 7.17 -5.13
C PRO A 155 -10.01 6.91 -4.06
N ALA A 156 -8.97 6.13 -4.37
CA ALA A 156 -7.88 5.85 -3.44
C ALA A 156 -7.09 7.12 -3.07
N VAL A 157 -6.73 7.94 -4.06
CA VAL A 157 -6.05 9.24 -3.85
C VAL A 157 -6.92 10.19 -3.05
N SER A 158 -8.21 10.30 -3.42
CA SER A 158 -9.16 11.16 -2.72
C SER A 158 -9.32 10.78 -1.24
N SER A 159 -9.43 9.47 -0.97
CA SER A 159 -9.49 8.92 0.39
C SER A 159 -8.21 9.20 1.18
N LYS A 160 -7.05 8.99 0.54
CA LYS A 160 -5.74 9.24 1.14
C LYS A 160 -5.55 10.70 1.55
N VAL A 161 -5.86 11.66 0.67
CA VAL A 161 -5.76 13.09 0.98
C VAL A 161 -6.68 13.46 2.15
N ARG A 162 -7.89 12.90 2.21
CA ARG A 162 -8.82 13.11 3.32
C ARG A 162 -8.28 12.51 4.63
N SER A 163 -7.68 11.32 4.58
CA SER A 163 -7.03 10.69 5.73
C SER A 163 -5.88 11.55 6.24
N LEU A 164 -4.99 12.00 5.35
CA LEU A 164 -3.84 12.85 5.69
C LEU A 164 -4.28 14.16 6.35
N ARG A 165 -5.37 14.77 5.87
CA ARG A 165 -5.94 15.96 6.52
C ARG A 165 -6.40 15.68 7.94
N ARG A 166 -7.15 14.60 8.16
CA ARG A 166 -7.59 14.20 9.52
C ARG A 166 -6.41 13.90 10.43
N GLU A 167 -5.39 13.20 9.92
CA GLU A 167 -4.15 12.92 10.65
C GLU A 167 -3.42 14.20 11.05
N TYR A 168 -3.33 15.17 10.14
CA TYR A 168 -2.73 16.47 10.42
C TYR A 168 -3.50 17.27 11.46
N ASP A 169 -4.84 17.26 11.40
CA ASP A 169 -5.70 17.92 12.40
C ASP A 169 -5.52 17.27 13.80
N ILE A 170 -5.39 15.94 13.84
CA ILE A 170 -5.07 15.20 15.07
C ILE A 170 -3.67 15.57 15.58
N LEU A 171 -2.65 15.59 14.72
CA LEU A 171 -1.30 16.03 15.10
C LEU A 171 -1.32 17.43 15.71
N CYS A 172 -1.96 18.40 15.06
CA CYS A 172 -2.05 19.78 15.53
C CYS A 172 -2.74 19.88 16.89
N SER A 173 -3.88 19.20 17.05
CA SER A 173 -4.65 19.23 18.30
C SER A 173 -3.92 18.53 19.45
N SER A 174 -3.32 17.36 19.20
CA SER A 174 -2.48 16.66 20.17
C SER A 174 -1.23 17.45 20.55
N ALA A 175 -0.60 18.13 19.60
CA ALA A 175 0.65 18.86 19.82
C ALA A 175 0.44 20.29 20.35
N ALA A 176 -0.80 20.78 20.43
CA ALA A 176 -1.13 22.19 20.69
C ALA A 176 -0.42 22.82 21.90
N ASN A 177 -0.24 22.05 22.97
CA ASN A 177 0.37 22.52 24.21
C ASN A 177 1.89 22.29 24.29
N THR A 178 2.48 21.61 23.31
CA THR A 178 3.90 21.29 23.31
C THR A 178 4.75 22.54 23.07
N ARG A 179 5.98 22.57 23.60
CA ARG A 179 6.95 23.62 23.26
C ARG A 179 7.26 23.62 21.76
N TRP A 180 7.48 22.45 21.17
CA TRP A 180 7.77 22.31 19.74
C TRP A 180 6.70 22.97 18.87
N PHE A 181 5.43 22.60 19.04
CA PHE A 181 4.35 23.10 18.20
C PHE A 181 4.18 24.61 18.31
N ARG A 182 4.31 25.18 19.52
CA ARG A 182 4.27 26.64 19.71
C ARG A 182 5.30 27.38 18.87
N MET A 183 6.47 26.78 18.62
CA MET A 183 7.54 27.39 17.81
C MET A 183 7.34 27.18 16.31
N VAL A 184 6.76 26.05 15.90
CA VAL A 184 6.72 25.65 14.47
C VAL A 184 5.37 25.82 13.79
N GLN A 185 4.27 26.01 14.52
CA GLN A 185 2.89 26.05 13.99
C GLN A 185 2.65 27.05 12.85
N SER A 186 3.44 28.14 12.78
CA SER A 186 3.36 29.12 11.69
C SER A 186 4.17 28.76 10.44
N PHE A 187 4.98 27.70 10.51
CA PHE A 187 5.87 27.24 9.44
C PHE A 187 5.37 25.96 8.79
N ILE A 188 4.74 25.07 9.57
CA ILE A 188 4.22 23.78 9.10
C ILE A 188 2.76 23.87 8.65
N ASP A 189 2.40 23.09 7.63
CA ASP A 189 1.03 22.92 7.15
C ASP A 189 0.75 21.47 6.72
N LEU A 190 -0.44 21.25 6.14
CA LEU A 190 -0.84 19.93 5.63
C LEU A 190 0.11 19.41 4.55
N GLU A 191 0.66 20.27 3.70
CA GLU A 191 1.55 19.85 2.62
C GLU A 191 2.85 19.28 3.18
N ASP A 192 3.36 19.85 4.27
CA ASP A 192 4.50 19.30 5.01
C ASP A 192 4.19 17.88 5.56
N TRP A 193 2.98 17.66 6.07
CA TRP A 193 2.53 16.33 6.50
C TRP A 193 2.41 15.34 5.34
N MET A 194 1.90 15.80 4.19
CA MET A 194 1.82 15.00 2.98
C MET A 194 3.22 14.61 2.48
N HIS A 195 4.22 15.49 2.62
CA HIS A 195 5.59 15.19 2.21
C HIS A 195 6.24 14.10 3.06
N VAL A 196 6.08 14.15 4.39
CA VAL A 196 6.62 13.08 5.24
C VAL A 196 5.89 11.75 5.00
N ASP A 197 4.58 11.76 4.72
CA ASP A 197 3.87 10.55 4.27
C ASP A 197 4.46 10.01 2.96
N ALA A 198 4.71 10.86 1.98
CA ALA A 198 5.25 10.43 0.69
C ALA A 198 6.68 9.90 0.80
N MET A 199 7.53 10.55 1.60
CA MET A 199 8.88 10.07 1.91
C MET A 199 8.85 8.69 2.55
N PHE A 200 7.97 8.48 3.53
CA PHE A 200 7.81 7.19 4.19
C PHE A 200 7.23 6.13 3.23
N ARG A 201 6.10 6.43 2.58
CA ARG A 201 5.35 5.47 1.76
C ARG A 201 6.14 4.94 0.57
N SER A 202 7.02 5.76 -0.01
CA SER A 202 7.88 5.38 -1.13
C SER A 202 9.15 4.61 -0.73
N ARG A 203 9.48 4.52 0.58
CA ARG A 203 10.77 4.00 1.07
C ARG A 203 10.68 3.05 2.26
N ALA A 204 9.51 2.96 2.88
CA ALA A 204 9.31 2.11 4.03
C ALA A 204 9.47 0.65 3.62
N LEU A 205 10.26 -0.08 4.40
CA LEU A 205 10.41 -1.52 4.33
C LEU A 205 9.68 -2.15 5.50
N ASP A 206 9.15 -3.35 5.29
CA ASP A 206 8.59 -4.14 6.39
C ASP A 206 9.64 -5.13 6.88
N PHE A 207 10.25 -4.83 8.03
CA PHE A 207 11.32 -5.64 8.62
C PHE A 207 11.06 -5.83 10.12
N HIS A 208 10.20 -6.80 10.46
CA HIS A 208 9.60 -6.96 11.80
C HIS A 208 8.82 -5.72 12.27
N GLY A 209 8.17 -5.03 11.34
CA GLY A 209 7.53 -3.74 11.53
C GLY A 209 8.01 -2.73 10.49
N GLN A 210 7.18 -1.72 10.23
CA GLN A 210 7.52 -0.69 9.25
C GLN A 210 8.68 0.17 9.73
N CYS A 211 9.71 0.31 8.87
CA CYS A 211 10.89 1.12 9.14
C CYS A 211 11.44 1.76 7.86
N MET A 212 12.34 2.72 8.00
CA MET A 212 13.16 3.24 6.89
C MET A 212 14.62 2.95 7.19
N ILE A 213 15.37 2.46 6.20
CA ILE A 213 16.76 2.05 6.38
C ILE A 213 17.64 2.93 5.48
N PRO A 214 18.28 3.99 6.03
CA PRO A 214 19.09 4.90 5.24
C PRO A 214 20.21 4.18 4.48
N GLY A 215 20.28 4.42 3.17
CA GLY A 215 21.23 3.77 2.29
C GLY A 215 20.63 2.59 1.53
N ILE A 216 19.88 1.70 2.19
CA ILE A 216 19.10 0.65 1.50
C ILE A 216 17.91 1.28 0.77
N ASP A 217 17.30 2.32 1.34
CA ASP A 217 16.21 3.10 0.76
C ASP A 217 16.57 3.92 -0.51
N LEU A 218 17.85 3.89 -0.90
CA LEU A 218 18.32 4.39 -2.20
C LEU A 218 18.20 3.33 -3.30
N SER A 219 17.96 2.07 -2.96
CA SER A 219 17.81 1.00 -3.95
C SER A 219 16.53 1.23 -4.75
N SER A 220 16.64 1.20 -6.08
CA SER A 220 15.47 1.33 -6.95
C SER A 220 14.76 -0.01 -7.13
N HIS A 221 13.56 0.03 -7.69
CA HIS A 221 12.79 -1.17 -8.00
C HIS A 221 13.31 -1.90 -9.24
N ALA A 222 13.33 -3.22 -9.17
CA ALA A 222 13.16 -4.11 -10.31
C ALA A 222 12.25 -5.27 -9.91
N ALA A 223 11.47 -5.80 -10.85
CA ALA A 223 10.56 -6.92 -10.62
C ALA A 223 11.17 -8.25 -11.07
N GLY A 224 10.77 -9.35 -10.41
CA GLY A 224 11.08 -10.71 -10.82
C GLY A 224 12.58 -10.95 -11.04
N ASP A 225 12.95 -11.55 -12.16
CA ASP A 225 14.34 -11.88 -12.50
C ASP A 225 15.25 -10.65 -12.70
N ALA A 226 14.71 -9.44 -12.85
CA ALA A 226 15.54 -8.24 -12.92
C ALA A 226 16.01 -7.79 -11.52
N THR A 227 15.37 -8.28 -10.44
CA THR A 227 15.84 -8.05 -9.06
C THR A 227 17.21 -8.67 -8.88
N ASN A 228 18.16 -7.89 -8.37
CA ASN A 228 19.53 -8.35 -8.21
C ASN A 228 20.01 -8.41 -6.75
N THR A 229 19.36 -7.72 -5.82
CA THR A 229 19.70 -7.77 -4.40
C THR A 229 18.51 -8.07 -3.50
N PHE A 230 18.80 -8.64 -2.34
CA PHE A 230 17.87 -8.77 -1.23
C PHE A 230 18.47 -8.16 0.03
N TYR A 231 17.63 -7.67 0.93
CA TYR A 231 18.05 -7.15 2.21
C TYR A 231 17.82 -8.20 3.32
N ASP A 232 18.68 -8.18 4.33
CA ASP A 232 18.67 -9.12 5.45
C ASP A 232 19.24 -8.45 6.71
N ARG A 233 19.07 -9.06 7.89
CA ARG A 233 19.66 -8.60 9.15
C ARG A 233 20.70 -9.59 9.62
N ARG A 234 21.91 -9.09 9.89
CA ARG A 234 23.06 -9.87 10.36
C ARG A 234 23.76 -9.15 11.49
N ASP A 235 23.94 -9.84 12.62
CA ASP A 235 24.78 -9.42 13.74
C ASP A 235 24.69 -7.91 14.10
N GLY A 236 23.48 -7.41 14.35
CA GLY A 236 23.27 -6.01 14.75
C GLY A 236 23.40 -4.98 13.61
N SER A 237 23.34 -5.44 12.36
CA SER A 237 23.36 -4.60 11.17
C SER A 237 22.35 -5.10 10.13
N TYR A 238 21.93 -4.21 9.24
CA TYR A 238 21.09 -4.49 8.09
C TYR A 238 21.98 -4.47 6.86
N VAL A 239 21.89 -5.51 6.04
CA VAL A 239 22.77 -5.72 4.88
C VAL A 239 21.95 -5.82 3.60
N LEU A 240 22.55 -5.37 2.50
CA LEU A 240 22.06 -5.58 1.15
C LEU A 240 23.02 -6.55 0.45
N MET A 241 22.49 -7.67 -0.05
CA MET A 241 23.25 -8.78 -0.60
C MET A 241 22.91 -9.01 -2.06
N LEU A 242 23.93 -9.18 -2.90
CA LEU A 242 23.75 -9.64 -4.28
C LEU A 242 23.22 -11.08 -4.27
N MET A 243 22.09 -11.31 -4.94
CA MET A 243 21.43 -12.61 -5.05
C MET A 243 22.31 -13.62 -5.77
N GLU A 244 22.21 -14.89 -5.38
CA GLU A 244 22.96 -15.98 -6.00
C GLU A 244 22.66 -16.06 -7.52
N GLY A 245 23.70 -16.32 -8.32
CA GLY A 245 23.60 -16.37 -9.78
C GLY A 245 23.54 -15.00 -10.48
N LYS A 246 23.47 -13.88 -9.76
CA LYS A 246 23.55 -12.53 -10.34
C LYS A 246 24.99 -12.04 -10.45
N GLU A 247 25.25 -11.27 -11.50
CA GLU A 247 26.48 -10.53 -11.75
C GLU A 247 26.11 -9.10 -12.15
N LEU A 248 26.88 -8.12 -11.71
CA LEU A 248 26.71 -6.71 -12.08
C LEU A 248 28.04 -6.13 -12.56
N LYS A 249 28.01 -5.32 -13.60
CA LYS A 249 29.16 -4.51 -14.05
C LYS A 249 29.24 -3.21 -13.27
N GLN A 250 30.45 -2.67 -13.16
CA GLN A 250 30.64 -1.34 -12.58
C GLN A 250 29.70 -0.32 -13.27
N GLY A 251 28.95 0.41 -12.47
CA GLY A 251 27.98 1.41 -12.94
C GLY A 251 26.57 0.89 -13.17
N GLU A 252 26.33 -0.43 -13.16
CA GLU A 252 24.98 -0.99 -13.25
C GLU A 252 24.21 -0.78 -11.95
N GLU A 253 22.89 -0.63 -12.07
CA GLU A 253 21.98 -0.31 -10.97
C GLU A 253 21.79 -1.50 -10.02
N ILE A 254 21.83 -1.22 -8.73
CA ILE A 254 21.49 -2.16 -7.67
C ILE A 254 20.02 -1.97 -7.33
N THR A 255 19.26 -3.05 -7.45
CA THR A 255 17.80 -3.03 -7.34
C THR A 255 17.29 -4.04 -6.32
N ILE A 256 16.19 -3.68 -5.67
CA ILE A 256 15.40 -4.55 -4.81
C ILE A 256 14.00 -4.69 -5.41
N THR A 257 13.28 -5.76 -5.05
CA THR A 257 11.84 -5.79 -5.29
C THR A 257 11.14 -4.91 -4.26
N TYR A 258 10.19 -4.10 -4.72
CA TYR A 258 9.27 -3.36 -3.85
C TYR A 258 8.06 -4.22 -3.49
N GLY A 259 7.95 -5.43 -4.04
CA GLY A 259 6.82 -6.34 -3.93
C GLY A 259 6.32 -6.71 -5.32
N ASP A 260 6.69 -7.89 -5.81
CA ASP A 260 6.27 -8.41 -7.12
C ASP A 260 4.75 -8.66 -7.19
N GLU A 261 4.08 -8.71 -6.04
CA GLU A 261 2.63 -8.83 -5.91
C GLU A 261 1.86 -7.49 -6.05
N LYS A 262 2.57 -6.37 -6.15
CA LYS A 262 1.97 -5.03 -6.26
C LYS A 262 1.56 -4.73 -7.70
N GLY A 263 0.30 -4.35 -7.86
CA GLY A 263 -0.24 -3.96 -9.16
C GLY A 263 0.06 -2.53 -9.56
N ALA A 264 -0.23 -2.20 -10.81
CA ALA A 264 0.00 -0.88 -11.42
C ALA A 264 -0.57 0.27 -10.57
N CYS A 265 -1.77 0.07 -10.02
CA CYS A 265 -2.42 1.06 -9.17
C CYS A 265 -1.62 1.32 -7.88
N GLU A 266 -1.12 0.28 -7.21
CA GLU A 266 -0.29 0.42 -6.00
C GLU A 266 1.08 1.02 -6.32
N MET A 267 1.69 0.62 -7.44
CA MET A 267 2.98 1.16 -7.90
C MET A 267 2.88 2.67 -8.12
N LEU A 268 1.87 3.12 -8.87
CA LEU A 268 1.65 4.54 -9.12
C LEU A 268 1.26 5.28 -7.85
N PHE A 269 0.39 4.68 -7.03
CA PHE A 269 -0.07 5.28 -5.78
C PHE A 269 1.10 5.54 -4.84
N SER A 270 1.89 4.52 -4.52
CA SER A 270 2.89 4.53 -3.45
C SER A 270 4.27 5.00 -3.88
N TYR A 271 4.64 4.81 -5.15
CA TYR A 271 5.98 5.11 -5.65
C TYR A 271 6.01 6.13 -6.80
N GLY A 272 4.85 6.49 -7.37
CA GLY A 272 4.76 7.55 -8.38
C GLY A 272 5.16 7.12 -9.80
N PHE A 273 5.30 5.81 -10.05
CA PHE A 273 5.58 5.25 -11.37
C PHE A 273 4.84 3.92 -11.58
N ILE A 274 4.71 3.50 -12.84
CA ILE A 274 4.31 2.14 -13.21
C ILE A 274 5.56 1.51 -13.84
N ASP A 275 5.88 0.26 -13.48
CA ASP A 275 7.04 -0.42 -14.05
C ASP A 275 6.88 -0.53 -15.58
N GLU A 276 7.93 -0.19 -16.33
CA GLU A 276 7.92 -0.19 -17.80
C GLU A 276 7.71 -1.60 -18.37
N HIS A 277 8.10 -2.63 -17.62
CA HIS A 277 7.93 -4.04 -17.99
C HIS A 277 6.56 -4.60 -17.59
N MET A 278 5.71 -3.80 -16.95
CA MET A 278 4.40 -4.23 -16.49
C MET A 278 3.42 -4.31 -17.68
N GLU A 279 3.06 -5.54 -18.04
CA GLU A 279 2.12 -5.83 -19.14
C GLU A 279 0.67 -5.99 -18.68
N SER A 280 0.45 -6.16 -17.37
CA SER A 280 -0.87 -6.30 -16.74
C SER A 280 -0.99 -5.35 -15.55
N ALA A 281 -2.22 -4.99 -15.16
CA ALA A 281 -2.40 -4.31 -13.88
C ALA A 281 -1.99 -5.18 -12.68
N GLU A 282 -1.76 -6.49 -12.87
CA GLU A 282 -1.48 -7.57 -11.90
C GLU A 282 -2.61 -7.78 -10.88
N THR A 283 -3.14 -6.69 -10.34
CA THR A 283 -4.27 -6.72 -9.44
C THR A 283 -5.07 -5.43 -9.41
N LEU A 284 -6.38 -5.56 -9.16
CA LEU A 284 -7.30 -4.44 -8.93
C LEU A 284 -8.18 -4.71 -7.73
N PHE A 285 -8.43 -3.70 -6.91
CA PHE A 285 -9.43 -3.75 -5.85
C PHE A 285 -10.69 -3.00 -6.28
N LEU A 286 -11.82 -3.67 -6.32
CA LEU A 286 -13.12 -3.07 -6.61
C LEU A 286 -13.98 -3.05 -5.36
N SER A 287 -14.41 -1.86 -4.96
CA SER A 287 -15.33 -1.68 -3.84
C SER A 287 -16.69 -2.28 -4.15
N LEU A 288 -17.29 -2.87 -3.13
CA LEU A 288 -18.66 -3.40 -3.12
C LEU A 288 -19.47 -2.63 -2.08
N THR A 289 -20.74 -2.37 -2.41
CA THR A 289 -21.65 -1.61 -1.54
C THR A 289 -22.90 -2.44 -1.27
N ILE A 290 -23.27 -2.58 -0.01
CA ILE A 290 -24.57 -3.14 0.37
C ILE A 290 -25.63 -2.08 0.08
N PRO A 291 -26.71 -2.41 -0.65
CA PRO A 291 -27.79 -1.45 -0.95
C PRO A 291 -28.34 -0.77 0.31
N GLU A 292 -28.66 0.51 0.21
CA GLU A 292 -29.17 1.30 1.35
C GLU A 292 -30.55 0.82 1.83
N ASP A 293 -31.31 0.18 0.95
CA ASP A 293 -32.62 -0.40 1.23
C ASP A 293 -32.55 -1.83 1.81
N ASP A 294 -31.36 -2.44 1.89
CA ASP A 294 -31.17 -3.70 2.62
C ASP A 294 -31.35 -3.45 4.13
N ILE A 295 -32.44 -3.99 4.68
CA ILE A 295 -32.76 -3.88 6.11
C ILE A 295 -31.68 -4.47 7.04
N LEU A 296 -30.81 -5.34 6.51
CA LEU A 296 -29.69 -5.95 7.24
C LEU A 296 -28.38 -5.19 7.04
N ASN A 297 -28.35 -4.08 6.29
CA ASN A 297 -27.13 -3.36 5.94
C ASN A 297 -26.28 -3.02 7.17
N ALA A 298 -26.85 -2.35 8.18
CA ALA A 298 -26.13 -1.98 9.40
C ALA A 298 -25.54 -3.19 10.14
N GLY A 299 -26.30 -4.30 10.20
CA GLY A 299 -25.82 -5.55 10.82
C GLY A 299 -24.70 -6.20 10.02
N LYS A 300 -24.85 -6.31 8.70
CA LYS A 300 -23.81 -6.84 7.81
C LYS A 300 -22.52 -6.03 7.91
N MET A 301 -22.63 -4.70 7.95
CA MET A 301 -21.48 -3.81 8.11
C MET A 301 -20.81 -3.97 9.48
N SER A 302 -21.57 -4.19 10.56
CA SER A 302 -20.98 -4.39 11.90
C SER A 302 -20.18 -5.69 12.02
N ILE A 303 -20.52 -6.71 11.23
CA ILE A 303 -19.80 -8.00 11.19
C ILE A 303 -18.90 -8.16 9.96
N ALA A 304 -18.63 -7.11 9.17
CA ALA A 304 -17.89 -7.30 7.92
C ALA A 304 -16.47 -7.87 8.18
N GLY A 305 -15.74 -7.29 9.14
CA GLY A 305 -14.40 -7.75 9.54
C GLY A 305 -13.35 -7.75 8.41
N CYS A 306 -13.65 -7.12 7.27
CA CYS A 306 -12.79 -7.06 6.09
C CYS A 306 -13.09 -5.79 5.27
N ALA A 307 -12.27 -5.49 4.27
CA ALA A 307 -12.49 -4.35 3.38
C ALA A 307 -13.74 -4.58 2.50
N PRO A 308 -14.58 -3.55 2.27
CA PRO A 308 -15.84 -3.68 1.54
C PRO A 308 -15.60 -3.76 0.03
N GLY A 309 -15.13 -4.91 -0.45
CA GLY A 309 -14.77 -5.12 -1.84
C GLY A 309 -14.13 -6.46 -2.11
N PHE A 310 -13.56 -6.61 -3.30
CA PHE A 310 -12.82 -7.79 -3.73
C PHE A 310 -11.62 -7.40 -4.59
N LYS A 311 -10.63 -8.28 -4.60
CA LYS A 311 -9.40 -8.16 -5.37
C LYS A 311 -9.47 -9.09 -6.57
N ILE A 312 -9.25 -8.53 -7.76
CA ILE A 312 -9.00 -9.19 -9.03
C ILE A 312 -7.50 -9.43 -9.13
N ILE A 313 -7.08 -10.61 -9.58
CA ILE A 313 -5.68 -11.03 -9.65
C ILE A 313 -5.42 -11.61 -11.04
N ASP A 314 -4.42 -11.10 -11.75
CA ASP A 314 -3.92 -11.74 -12.95
C ASP A 314 -3.07 -12.95 -12.56
N THR A 315 -3.41 -14.12 -13.08
CA THR A 315 -2.65 -15.36 -12.85
C THR A 315 -1.80 -15.77 -14.05
N SER A 316 -1.90 -15.05 -15.16
CA SER A 316 -1.10 -15.29 -16.36
C SER A 316 0.37 -14.88 -16.18
N SER A 317 0.63 -13.79 -15.45
CA SER A 317 1.98 -13.31 -15.10
C SER A 317 2.75 -14.29 -14.20
N ARG A 318 2.04 -14.99 -13.29
CA ARG A 318 2.65 -15.91 -12.32
C ARG A 318 3.07 -17.26 -12.89
N ARG A 319 2.58 -17.66 -14.07
CA ARG A 319 2.99 -18.93 -14.71
C ARG A 319 4.42 -18.90 -15.27
N GLY A 320 4.99 -17.72 -15.48
CA GLY A 320 6.34 -17.58 -16.06
C GLY A 320 7.49 -17.81 -15.06
N VAL A 321 7.25 -17.63 -13.76
CA VAL A 321 8.33 -17.51 -12.76
C VAL A 321 8.59 -18.81 -12.00
N LEU A 322 7.59 -19.70 -11.89
CA LEU A 322 7.75 -20.95 -11.16
C LEU A 322 6.98 -22.07 -11.86
N GLY A 323 7.71 -23.09 -12.33
CA GLY A 323 7.17 -24.45 -12.50
C GLY A 323 6.90 -25.11 -11.14
N ILE A 324 6.33 -24.37 -10.20
CA ILE A 324 5.98 -24.78 -8.85
C ILE A 324 4.56 -24.29 -8.62
N ASP A 325 3.66 -25.24 -8.39
CA ASP A 325 2.28 -24.99 -7.96
C ASP A 325 2.27 -24.02 -6.77
N PRO A 326 1.36 -23.02 -6.74
CA PRO A 326 1.22 -22.15 -5.58
C PRO A 326 0.52 -22.93 -4.45
N CYS A 327 1.32 -23.68 -3.70
CA CYS A 327 1.03 -24.11 -2.34
C CYS A 327 2.33 -24.11 -1.55
N GLU A 328 2.24 -23.60 -0.31
CA GLU A 328 3.28 -23.57 0.72
C GLU A 328 4.28 -22.40 0.64
N ASP A 329 3.90 -21.25 1.20
CA ASP A 329 4.59 -20.73 2.40
C ASP A 329 3.93 -19.46 2.96
N SER A 330 3.02 -19.66 3.92
CA SER A 330 2.87 -18.78 5.09
C SER A 330 2.24 -19.60 6.22
N ALA A 331 3.04 -20.51 6.77
CA ALA A 331 2.66 -21.27 7.95
C ALA A 331 2.95 -20.47 9.23
N ILE A 332 1.93 -19.83 9.81
CA ILE A 332 1.70 -19.80 11.28
C ILE A 332 0.20 -19.83 11.57
N ASN A 333 -0.42 -21.01 11.47
CA ASN A 333 -1.14 -21.66 12.56
C ASN A 333 -1.94 -22.87 12.02
N SER A 334 -1.73 -23.99 12.69
CA SER A 334 -2.35 -25.29 12.45
C SER A 334 -3.86 -25.26 12.69
N ASP A 335 -4.65 -25.62 11.68
CA ASP A 335 -5.56 -26.76 11.79
C ASP A 335 -5.99 -27.24 10.40
N LYS A 336 -5.67 -28.50 10.09
CA LYS A 336 -6.05 -29.17 8.85
C LYS A 336 -7.43 -29.79 9.02
N THR A 337 -8.42 -29.26 8.32
CA THR A 337 -9.60 -30.04 7.92
C THR A 337 -9.85 -29.84 6.42
N HIS A 338 -10.00 -30.97 5.73
CA HIS A 338 -10.07 -31.07 4.28
C HIS A 338 -11.23 -30.27 3.68
N GLY A 339 -10.90 -29.19 2.96
CA GLY A 339 -11.76 -28.59 1.95
C GLY A 339 -11.26 -28.97 0.56
N HIS A 340 -12.09 -29.62 -0.25
CA HIS A 340 -11.84 -29.82 -1.68
C HIS A 340 -11.71 -28.45 -2.35
N HIS A 341 -10.48 -28.01 -2.61
CA HIS A 341 -10.22 -27.04 -3.67
C HIS A 341 -10.47 -27.76 -4.99
N SER A 342 -11.63 -27.54 -5.61
CA SER A 342 -11.79 -27.84 -7.02
C SER A 342 -10.82 -26.94 -7.78
N ALA A 343 -9.73 -27.54 -8.25
CA ALA A 343 -8.80 -26.96 -9.20
C ALA A 343 -9.50 -26.78 -10.55
N ASP A 344 -10.40 -25.80 -10.64
CA ASP A 344 -10.77 -25.18 -11.91
C ASP A 344 -9.78 -24.04 -12.13
N THR A 345 -8.64 -24.37 -12.76
CA THR A 345 -7.67 -23.38 -13.20
C THR A 345 -8.33 -22.49 -14.24
N ASN A 346 -8.88 -21.36 -13.81
CA ASN A 346 -9.31 -20.30 -14.71
C ASN A 346 -8.06 -19.82 -15.46
N ASP A 347 -8.07 -19.90 -16.78
CA ASP A 347 -6.93 -19.52 -17.61
C ASP A 347 -6.74 -17.98 -17.52
N GLY A 348 -5.87 -17.53 -16.62
CA GLY A 348 -5.34 -16.16 -16.58
C GLY A 348 -5.96 -15.19 -15.56
N PHE A 349 -6.92 -15.59 -14.72
CA PHE A 349 -7.53 -14.69 -13.71
C PHE A 349 -7.98 -15.43 -12.43
N ASP A 350 -7.90 -14.77 -11.28
CA ASP A 350 -8.46 -15.22 -9.99
C ASP A 350 -9.01 -14.03 -9.17
N TRP A 351 -9.86 -14.29 -8.18
CA TRP A 351 -10.39 -13.26 -7.29
C TRP A 351 -10.45 -13.68 -5.82
N THR A 352 -10.31 -12.69 -4.93
CA THR A 352 -10.39 -12.88 -3.48
C THR A 352 -11.18 -11.77 -2.82
N GLY A 353 -11.88 -12.06 -1.72
CA GLY A 353 -12.61 -11.05 -0.95
C GLY A 353 -13.82 -11.67 -0.26
N ASP A 354 -13.86 -11.60 1.07
CA ASP A 354 -14.93 -12.24 1.82
C ASP A 354 -16.18 -11.35 1.98
N PHE A 355 -16.07 -10.04 1.70
CA PHE A 355 -17.20 -9.12 1.81
C PHE A 355 -18.38 -9.51 0.92
N ILE A 356 -18.11 -10.13 -0.24
CA ILE A 356 -19.13 -10.58 -1.19
C ILE A 356 -20.17 -11.52 -0.56
N TRP A 357 -19.78 -12.31 0.44
CA TRP A 357 -20.66 -13.28 1.07
C TRP A 357 -21.78 -12.61 1.87
N LEU A 358 -21.55 -11.40 2.40
CA LEU A 358 -22.59 -10.59 3.05
C LEU A 358 -23.66 -10.12 2.04
N LEU A 359 -23.30 -9.96 0.76
CA LEU A 359 -24.23 -9.60 -0.30
C LEU A 359 -25.00 -10.81 -0.84
N CYS A 360 -24.50 -12.03 -0.60
CA CYS A 360 -25.07 -13.25 -1.14
C CYS A 360 -26.20 -13.84 -0.31
N VAL A 361 -26.40 -13.36 0.94
CA VAL A 361 -27.39 -13.92 1.86
C VAL A 361 -28.26 -12.86 2.52
N GLY A 362 -29.53 -13.21 2.72
CA GLY A 362 -30.52 -12.45 3.45
C GLY A 362 -31.15 -13.25 4.61
N ARG A 363 -32.28 -12.74 5.12
CA ARG A 363 -33.02 -13.40 6.21
C ARG A 363 -33.64 -14.71 5.73
N GLU A 364 -34.09 -14.74 4.48
CA GLU A 364 -34.64 -15.89 3.78
C GLU A 364 -33.65 -17.05 3.64
N ASP A 365 -32.34 -16.75 3.60
CA ASP A 365 -31.29 -17.76 3.57
C ASP A 365 -30.85 -18.18 4.99
N GLY A 366 -31.40 -17.55 6.03
CA GLY A 366 -31.12 -17.86 7.44
C GLY A 366 -30.11 -16.95 8.12
N LEU A 367 -29.71 -15.81 7.52
CA LEU A 367 -28.91 -14.79 8.20
C LEU A 367 -29.82 -13.93 9.10
N GLU A 368 -29.60 -14.01 10.41
CA GLU A 368 -30.35 -13.26 11.42
C GLU A 368 -29.42 -12.42 12.28
N PHE A 369 -29.90 -11.24 12.69
CA PHE A 369 -29.23 -10.36 13.65
C PHE A 369 -30.13 -10.15 14.86
N ARG A 370 -29.58 -10.35 16.06
CA ARG A 370 -30.29 -10.17 17.34
C ARG A 370 -29.47 -9.28 18.26
N LEU A 371 -30.14 -8.51 19.10
CA LEU A 371 -29.50 -7.75 20.17
C LEU A 371 -29.17 -8.70 21.32
N ALA A 372 -27.89 -8.92 21.57
CA ALA A 372 -27.38 -9.63 22.72
C ALA A 372 -26.95 -8.62 23.79
N ARG A 373 -27.50 -8.74 25.00
CA ARG A 373 -27.09 -7.92 26.15
C ARG A 373 -25.88 -8.55 26.82
N THR A 374 -24.83 -7.76 26.99
CA THR A 374 -23.69 -8.15 27.83
C THR A 374 -24.13 -8.33 29.29
N ILE A 375 -23.50 -9.27 30.01
CA ILE A 375 -23.82 -9.61 31.41
C ILE A 375 -23.59 -8.38 32.32
N ASP A 376 -22.73 -7.48 31.89
CA ASP A 376 -22.31 -6.28 32.60
C ASP A 376 -23.26 -5.09 32.34
N GLY A 377 -24.21 -5.25 31.41
CA GLY A 377 -25.25 -4.26 31.09
C GLY A 377 -24.75 -2.95 30.51
N GLN A 378 -23.49 -2.88 30.07
CA GLN A 378 -22.87 -1.64 29.59
C GLN A 378 -23.01 -1.44 28.07
N ASP A 379 -23.09 -2.52 27.28
CA ASP A 379 -23.26 -2.44 25.83
C ASP A 379 -24.23 -3.50 25.28
N ASP A 380 -25.05 -3.09 24.30
CA ASP A 380 -25.83 -4.00 23.44
C ASP A 380 -24.91 -4.44 22.28
N GLU A 381 -24.59 -5.73 22.19
CA GLU A 381 -23.85 -6.29 21.04
C GLU A 381 -24.83 -6.88 20.02
N VAL A 382 -24.57 -6.65 18.74
CA VAL A 382 -25.33 -7.28 17.66
C VAL A 382 -24.74 -8.68 17.42
N GLU A 383 -25.48 -9.73 17.78
CA GLU A 383 -25.13 -11.11 17.50
C GLU A 383 -25.74 -11.52 16.15
N ALA A 384 -24.88 -11.92 15.22
CA ALA A 384 -25.28 -12.46 13.93
C ALA A 384 -25.28 -13.98 13.97
N THR A 385 -26.27 -14.63 13.35
CA THR A 385 -26.32 -16.08 13.21
C THR A 385 -26.70 -16.48 11.79
N PHE A 386 -26.18 -17.62 11.32
CA PHE A 386 -26.54 -18.23 10.05
C PHE A 386 -26.91 -19.69 10.30
N GLY A 387 -28.16 -20.07 10.01
CA GLY A 387 -28.64 -21.44 10.29
C GLY A 387 -28.57 -21.84 11.76
N GLY A 388 -28.58 -20.86 12.68
CA GLY A 388 -28.42 -21.07 14.13
C GLY A 388 -26.98 -21.05 14.65
N GLU A 389 -25.98 -21.01 13.77
CA GLU A 389 -24.57 -20.87 14.16
C GLU A 389 -24.13 -19.41 14.21
N ILE A 390 -23.25 -19.05 15.14
CA ILE A 390 -22.78 -17.67 15.33
C ILE A 390 -21.86 -17.25 14.18
N VAL A 391 -22.13 -16.07 13.61
CA VAL A 391 -21.31 -15.43 12.58
C VAL A 391 -20.46 -14.34 13.21
N LYS A 392 -19.14 -14.56 13.24
CA LYS A 392 -18.19 -13.58 13.80
C LYS A 392 -17.80 -12.49 12.82
N ASN A 393 -17.59 -12.88 11.56
CA ASN A 393 -17.24 -11.96 10.49
C ASN A 393 -17.56 -12.55 9.10
N ALA A 394 -17.30 -11.80 8.02
CA ALA A 394 -17.54 -12.26 6.65
C ALA A 394 -16.73 -13.52 6.26
N THR A 395 -15.49 -13.66 6.74
CA THR A 395 -14.68 -14.87 6.52
C THR A 395 -15.31 -16.10 7.18
N ASN A 396 -15.79 -15.95 8.41
CA ASN A 396 -16.50 -17.01 9.11
C ASN A 396 -17.85 -17.31 8.46
N LEU A 397 -18.58 -16.30 7.98
CA LEU A 397 -19.81 -16.51 7.19
C LEU A 397 -19.53 -17.38 5.96
N ARG A 398 -18.47 -17.08 5.19
CA ARG A 398 -18.06 -17.90 4.04
C ARG A 398 -17.86 -19.37 4.42
N GLN A 399 -17.18 -19.63 5.55
CA GLN A 399 -16.92 -20.99 6.02
C GLN A 399 -18.23 -21.74 6.33
N LEU A 400 -19.19 -21.06 6.95
CA LEU A 400 -20.52 -21.63 7.22
C LEU A 400 -21.30 -21.89 5.92
N LEU A 401 -21.26 -20.95 4.97
CA LEU A 401 -21.90 -21.12 3.66
C LEU A 401 -21.30 -22.29 2.87
N ALA A 402 -19.98 -22.50 2.96
CA ALA A 402 -19.29 -23.60 2.28
C ALA A 402 -19.67 -24.99 2.82
N GLN A 403 -20.24 -25.07 4.03
CA GLN A 403 -20.75 -26.31 4.63
C GLN A 403 -22.22 -26.57 4.27
N SER A 404 -22.91 -25.58 3.68
CA SER A 404 -24.30 -25.71 3.27
C SER A 404 -24.47 -26.55 2.00
N SER A 405 -25.56 -27.30 1.91
CA SER A 405 -25.96 -27.97 0.66
C SER A 405 -26.25 -26.99 -0.47
N LEU A 406 -26.47 -25.71 -0.17
CA LEU A 406 -26.69 -24.62 -1.13
C LEU A 406 -25.41 -23.87 -1.53
N TRP A 407 -24.22 -24.42 -1.23
CA TRP A 407 -22.96 -23.73 -1.48
C TRP A 407 -22.81 -23.25 -2.93
N GLU A 408 -23.17 -24.08 -3.92
CA GLU A 408 -23.09 -23.71 -5.34
C GLU A 408 -24.04 -22.55 -5.71
N VAL A 409 -25.20 -22.44 -5.04
CA VAL A 409 -26.13 -21.31 -5.21
C VAL A 409 -25.49 -20.01 -4.70
N PHE A 410 -24.88 -20.05 -3.51
CA PHE A 410 -24.20 -18.88 -2.97
C PHE A 410 -22.99 -18.47 -3.81
N ARG A 411 -22.23 -19.44 -4.34
CA ARG A 411 -21.15 -19.16 -5.31
C ARG A 411 -21.67 -18.49 -6.57
N LEU A 412 -22.78 -18.98 -7.12
CA LEU A 412 -23.37 -18.37 -8.32
C LEU A 412 -23.81 -16.93 -8.06
N ARG A 413 -24.48 -16.66 -6.93
CA ARG A 413 -24.84 -15.30 -6.52
C ARG A 413 -23.60 -14.40 -6.42
N ALA A 414 -22.53 -14.88 -5.79
CA ALA A 414 -21.27 -14.14 -5.69
C ALA A 414 -20.73 -13.80 -7.08
N VAL A 415 -20.57 -14.79 -7.96
CA VAL A 415 -20.03 -14.59 -9.31
C VAL A 415 -20.86 -13.59 -10.12
N VAL A 416 -22.20 -13.65 -10.05
CA VAL A 416 -23.09 -12.71 -10.75
C VAL A 416 -22.90 -11.28 -10.23
N ILE A 417 -22.83 -11.08 -8.92
CA ILE A 417 -22.61 -9.76 -8.31
C ILE A 417 -21.23 -9.21 -8.71
N LEU A 418 -20.20 -10.04 -8.64
CA LEU A 418 -18.83 -9.66 -9.02
C LEU A 418 -18.76 -9.31 -10.51
N GLN A 419 -19.37 -10.11 -11.38
CA GLN A 419 -19.40 -9.88 -12.82
C GLN A 419 -20.07 -8.53 -13.14
N GLN A 420 -21.22 -8.25 -12.54
CA GLN A 420 -21.89 -6.96 -12.70
C GLN A 420 -20.98 -5.81 -12.23
N ARG A 421 -20.32 -5.95 -11.08
CA ARG A 421 -19.43 -4.91 -10.57
C ARG A 421 -18.22 -4.66 -11.48
N VAL A 422 -17.65 -5.70 -12.07
CA VAL A 422 -16.57 -5.61 -13.08
C VAL A 422 -17.09 -4.85 -14.30
N PHE A 423 -18.26 -5.22 -14.82
CA PHE A 423 -18.87 -4.56 -15.96
C PHE A 423 -19.13 -3.07 -15.71
N ASP A 424 -19.69 -2.72 -14.55
CA ASP A 424 -19.91 -1.32 -14.16
C ASP A 424 -18.59 -0.55 -14.13
N GLN A 425 -17.50 -1.15 -13.64
CA GLN A 425 -16.18 -0.52 -13.65
C GLN A 425 -15.69 -0.26 -15.08
N MET A 426 -15.82 -1.25 -15.97
CA MET A 426 -15.44 -1.13 -17.37
C MET A 426 -16.24 -0.02 -18.07
N GLN A 427 -17.53 0.08 -17.80
CA GLN A 427 -18.38 1.14 -18.36
C GLN A 427 -17.90 2.53 -17.95
N VAL A 428 -17.57 2.72 -16.68
CA VAL A 428 -17.06 4.01 -16.17
C VAL A 428 -15.72 4.38 -16.81
N LEU A 429 -14.79 3.42 -16.95
CA LEU A 429 -13.52 3.65 -17.64
C LEU A 429 -13.73 3.97 -19.12
N HIS A 430 -14.57 3.20 -19.80
CA HIS A 430 -14.84 3.38 -21.22
C HIS A 430 -15.52 4.72 -21.50
N SER A 431 -16.54 5.09 -20.72
CA SER A 431 -17.30 6.32 -20.93
C SER A 431 -16.49 7.60 -20.71
N THR A 432 -15.32 7.50 -20.07
CA THR A 432 -14.43 8.62 -19.80
C THR A 432 -13.17 8.61 -20.66
N GLN A 433 -12.96 7.58 -21.50
CA GLN A 433 -11.71 7.39 -22.22
C GLN A 433 -11.47 8.46 -23.28
N GLU A 434 -12.43 8.66 -24.19
CA GLU A 434 -12.31 9.57 -25.34
C GLU A 434 -12.03 11.01 -24.89
N ASP A 435 -12.77 11.49 -23.89
CA ASP A 435 -12.61 12.83 -23.33
C ASP A 435 -11.21 13.05 -22.75
N LEU A 436 -10.67 12.04 -22.06
CA LEU A 436 -9.37 12.14 -21.39
C LEU A 436 -8.19 11.98 -22.35
N GLU A 437 -8.32 11.14 -23.37
CA GLU A 437 -7.31 11.00 -24.43
C GLU A 437 -7.13 12.31 -25.22
N GLY A 438 -8.22 13.06 -25.42
CA GLY A 438 -8.23 14.33 -26.16
C GLY A 438 -7.66 15.53 -25.39
N ILE A 439 -7.29 15.38 -24.12
CA ILE A 439 -6.76 16.50 -23.32
C ILE A 439 -5.36 16.89 -23.81
N LEU A 440 -5.11 18.20 -23.93
CA LEU A 440 -3.79 18.73 -24.24
C LEU A 440 -2.84 18.57 -23.05
N TYR A 441 -1.64 18.06 -23.31
CA TYR A 441 -0.57 17.86 -22.34
C TYR A 441 0.79 18.27 -22.91
N GLY A 442 1.79 18.36 -22.04
CA GLY A 442 3.17 18.70 -22.39
C GLY A 442 3.53 20.14 -22.07
N ASP A 443 4.56 20.64 -22.75
CA ASP A 443 5.10 21.98 -22.51
C ASP A 443 4.02 23.05 -22.69
N GLU A 444 3.97 24.02 -21.78
CA GLU A 444 2.99 25.12 -21.74
C GLU A 444 1.54 24.74 -21.40
N THR A 445 1.27 23.49 -21.04
CA THR A 445 -0.06 23.06 -20.56
C THR A 445 -0.10 22.87 -19.04
N ALA A 446 -1.31 22.76 -18.48
CA ALA A 446 -1.49 22.46 -17.06
C ALA A 446 -1.16 21.00 -16.70
N ILE A 447 -1.15 20.11 -17.71
CA ILE A 447 -0.92 18.67 -17.54
C ILE A 447 0.44 18.31 -18.10
N LYS A 448 1.31 17.82 -17.24
CA LYS A 448 2.63 17.33 -17.65
C LYS A 448 2.50 16.01 -18.41
N GLU A 449 3.35 15.85 -19.42
CA GLU A 449 3.40 14.65 -20.27
C GLU A 449 3.58 13.36 -19.46
N GLN A 450 4.43 13.37 -18.43
CA GLN A 450 4.65 12.21 -17.57
C GLN A 450 3.36 11.77 -16.86
N GLN A 451 2.60 12.70 -16.28
CA GLN A 451 1.35 12.42 -15.57
C GLN A 451 0.27 11.92 -16.53
N TYR A 452 0.19 12.49 -17.73
CA TYR A 452 -0.67 11.98 -18.80
C TYR A 452 -0.34 10.53 -19.16
N ASN A 453 0.94 10.24 -19.44
CA ASN A 453 1.40 8.91 -19.81
C ASN A 453 1.13 7.87 -18.71
N LEU A 454 1.41 8.21 -17.45
CA LEU A 454 1.12 7.34 -16.31
C LEU A 454 -0.38 7.05 -16.16
N ALA A 455 -1.22 8.08 -16.32
CA ALA A 455 -2.67 7.90 -16.25
C ALA A 455 -3.20 7.04 -17.41
N MET A 456 -2.75 7.28 -18.65
CA MET A 456 -3.17 6.49 -19.81
C MET A 456 -2.68 5.04 -19.73
N GLN A 457 -1.44 4.82 -19.27
CA GLN A 457 -0.92 3.49 -19.02
C GLN A 457 -1.76 2.76 -17.96
N LEU A 458 -2.07 3.41 -16.83
CA LEU A 458 -2.93 2.81 -15.80
C LEU A 458 -4.29 2.41 -16.39
N ARG A 459 -4.97 3.33 -17.09
CA ARG A 459 -6.29 3.08 -17.67
C ARG A 459 -6.31 1.87 -18.60
N ARG A 460 -5.29 1.76 -19.47
CA ARG A 460 -5.12 0.61 -20.36
C ARG A 460 -4.99 -0.69 -19.58
N LEU A 461 -4.06 -0.74 -18.62
CA LEU A 461 -3.80 -1.93 -17.80
C LEU A 461 -5.04 -2.33 -16.98
N GLU A 462 -5.76 -1.36 -16.40
CA GLU A 462 -6.99 -1.65 -15.65
C GLU A 462 -8.07 -2.23 -16.56
N PHE A 463 -8.30 -1.61 -17.73
CA PHE A 463 -9.34 -2.05 -18.67
C PHE A 463 -9.08 -3.46 -19.20
N GLU A 464 -7.83 -3.77 -19.55
CA GLU A 464 -7.42 -5.11 -20.00
C GLU A 464 -7.65 -6.17 -18.91
N LEU A 465 -7.27 -5.91 -17.66
CA LEU A 465 -7.49 -6.86 -16.56
C LEU A 465 -8.98 -7.03 -16.21
N LEU A 466 -9.77 -5.95 -16.29
CA LEU A 466 -11.22 -6.05 -16.11
C LEU A 466 -11.88 -6.90 -17.21
N GLY A 467 -11.43 -6.78 -18.46
CA GLY A 467 -11.89 -7.64 -19.55
C GLY A 467 -11.63 -9.12 -19.27
N LYS A 468 -10.39 -9.47 -18.90
CA LYS A 468 -10.02 -10.84 -18.49
C LYS A 468 -10.91 -11.34 -17.34
N ALA A 469 -11.14 -10.49 -16.34
CA ALA A 469 -11.98 -10.83 -15.19
C ALA A 469 -13.44 -11.09 -15.58
N TYR A 470 -13.99 -10.27 -16.48
CA TYR A 470 -15.37 -10.43 -16.96
C TYR A 470 -15.57 -11.76 -17.68
N ASP A 471 -14.66 -12.10 -18.59
CA ASP A 471 -14.69 -13.37 -19.34
C ASP A 471 -14.52 -14.58 -18.39
N GLY A 472 -13.58 -14.47 -17.44
CA GLY A 472 -13.36 -15.49 -16.41
C GLY A 472 -14.58 -15.71 -15.51
N LEU A 473 -15.28 -14.64 -15.13
CA LEU A 473 -16.52 -14.72 -14.34
C LEU A 473 -17.70 -15.26 -15.17
N GLU A 474 -17.76 -14.98 -16.48
CA GLU A 474 -18.77 -15.56 -17.36
C GLU A 474 -18.65 -17.08 -17.40
N MET A 475 -17.44 -17.61 -17.54
CA MET A 475 -17.18 -19.05 -17.53
C MET A 475 -17.57 -19.68 -16.18
N GLN A 476 -17.18 -19.06 -15.06
CA GLN A 476 -17.58 -19.54 -13.73
C GLN A 476 -19.11 -19.53 -13.54
N LYS A 477 -19.79 -18.49 -14.04
CA LYS A 477 -21.24 -18.36 -13.97
C LYS A 477 -21.93 -19.49 -14.73
N LEU A 478 -21.51 -19.77 -15.97
CA LEU A 478 -22.07 -20.85 -16.80
C LEU A 478 -21.83 -22.22 -16.16
N ALA A 479 -20.61 -22.49 -15.67
CA ALA A 479 -20.30 -23.75 -15.00
C ALA A 479 -21.14 -23.98 -13.74
N LEU A 480 -21.32 -22.95 -12.92
CA LEU A 480 -22.17 -23.02 -11.72
C LEU A 480 -23.66 -23.15 -12.07
N ALA A 481 -24.11 -22.47 -13.12
CA ALA A 481 -25.49 -22.58 -13.60
C ALA A 481 -25.84 -24.02 -14.03
N ASP A 482 -24.88 -24.76 -14.61
CA ASP A 482 -25.07 -26.16 -15.02
C ASP A 482 -24.97 -27.16 -13.86
N SER A 483 -24.62 -26.72 -12.65
CA SER A 483 -24.53 -27.60 -11.49
C SER A 483 -25.91 -28.13 -11.06
N ALA A 484 -25.97 -29.40 -10.64
CA ALA A 484 -27.22 -30.03 -10.24
C ALA A 484 -27.89 -29.30 -9.07
N VAL A 485 -27.10 -28.82 -8.10
CA VAL A 485 -27.60 -28.08 -6.93
C VAL A 485 -28.31 -26.79 -7.37
N VAL A 486 -27.70 -26.04 -8.29
CA VAL A 486 -28.30 -24.80 -8.81
C VAL A 486 -29.54 -25.09 -9.65
N GLN A 487 -29.50 -26.09 -10.52
CA GLN A 487 -30.64 -26.47 -11.36
C GLN A 487 -31.86 -26.86 -10.52
N THR A 488 -31.66 -27.69 -9.47
CA THR A 488 -32.72 -28.05 -8.52
C THR A 488 -33.25 -26.83 -7.76
N TYR A 489 -32.35 -25.96 -7.26
CA TYR A 489 -32.75 -24.74 -6.56
C TYR A 489 -33.59 -23.80 -7.43
N LEU A 490 -33.19 -23.60 -8.70
CA LEU A 490 -33.92 -22.76 -9.66
C LEU A 490 -35.26 -23.37 -10.11
N ALA A 491 -35.37 -24.71 -10.13
CA ALA A 491 -36.63 -25.41 -10.39
C ALA A 491 -37.64 -25.30 -9.22
N GLY A 492 -37.18 -24.86 -8.04
CA GLY A 492 -38.00 -24.77 -6.83
C GLY A 492 -38.31 -26.12 -6.19
N GLU A 493 -37.44 -27.11 -6.42
CA GLU A 493 -37.55 -28.50 -5.92
C GLU A 493 -36.84 -28.75 -4.59
#